data_AF-A0A178EH81-F1
#
_entry.id   AF-A0A178EH81-F1
#
_cell.length_a   1.000
_cell.length_b   1.000
_cell.length_c   1.000
_cell.angle_alpha   90.00
_cell.angle_beta   90.00
_cell.angle_gamma   90.00
#
_symmetry.space_group_name_H-M   'P 1'
#
loop_
_entity.id
_entity.type
_entity.pdbx_description
1 polymer ?
#
loop_
_entity_poly.entity_id
_entity_poly.type
_entity_poly.pdbx_seq_one_letter_code
_entity_poly.pdbx_strand_id
1 'polypeptide(L)'
;MSSDELITHIKHLYHTYRHTSDIDRKGLFFSKTCLQICRPTPSYAATTRNEIVQYLKDAQKGRVPVESSSSVTDENPETLKDTIEKEATKTKGKDAYTIRPLKPSEFEFGKPEHTAPVGLTVGELEELARREEWIGMRVDLWQERGQDNSLLVKVQYWWRREKVPEDEQFEGESDGFGWRQCLHDIMYLGPKDGTEGEEGLEVRE
;
A
#
# COMPACT_ATOMS: atom_id res chain seq x y z
N MET A 1 20.63 11.42 10.10
CA MET A 1 19.71 10.42 10.66
C MET A 1 20.34 9.06 10.46
N SER A 2 20.44 8.26 11.52
CA SER A 2 20.91 6.87 11.43
C SER A 2 19.87 5.97 10.75
N SER A 3 20.24 4.74 10.39
CA SER A 3 19.30 3.76 9.82
C SER A 3 18.13 3.48 10.78
N ASP A 4 18.38 3.33 12.08
CA ASP A 4 17.34 3.01 13.06
C ASP A 4 16.38 4.18 13.30
N GLU A 5 16.91 5.40 13.32
CA GLU A 5 16.11 6.63 13.39
C GLU A 5 15.22 6.77 12.15
N LEU A 6 15.75 6.47 10.96
CA LEU A 6 15.00 6.48 9.70
C LEU A 6 13.83 5.49 9.73
N ILE A 7 14.09 4.25 10.13
CA ILE A 7 13.05 3.22 10.22
C ILE A 7 11.99 3.62 11.24
N THR A 8 12.39 4.17 12.39
CA THR A 8 11.44 4.67 13.40
C THR A 8 10.58 5.80 12.84
N HIS A 9 11.18 6.73 12.10
CA HIS A 9 10.48 7.82 11.45
C HIS A 9 9.48 7.32 10.39
N ILE A 10 9.87 6.39 9.52
CA ILE A 10 8.96 5.80 8.51
C ILE A 10 7.79 5.06 9.17
N LYS A 11 8.04 4.31 10.26
CA LYS A 11 6.97 3.66 11.03
C LYS A 11 5.97 4.67 11.58
N HIS A 12 6.46 5.81 12.10
CA HIS A 12 5.60 6.89 12.56
C HIS A 12 4.79 7.51 11.42
N LEU A 13 5.41 7.77 10.26
CA LEU A 13 4.71 8.27 9.08
C LEU A 13 3.60 7.31 8.61
N TYR A 14 3.91 6.02 8.54
CA TYR A 14 2.92 5.00 8.18
C TYR A 14 1.75 4.94 9.18
N HIS A 15 2.04 5.02 10.47
CA HIS A 15 1.00 5.08 11.50
C HIS A 15 0.11 6.31 11.30
N THR A 16 0.68 7.50 11.10
CA THR A 16 -0.08 8.73 10.86
C THR A 16 -0.91 8.66 9.57
N TYR A 17 -0.33 8.10 8.51
CA TYR A 17 -1.03 7.79 7.26
C TYR A 17 -2.27 6.90 7.51
N ARG A 18 -2.12 5.81 8.27
CA ARG A 18 -3.22 4.87 8.55
C ARG A 18 -4.39 5.57 9.24
N HIS A 19 -4.07 6.43 10.20
CA HIS A 19 -5.05 7.14 11.04
C HIS A 19 -5.60 8.43 10.42
N THR A 20 -5.06 8.90 9.30
CA THR A 20 -5.59 10.07 8.60
C THR A 20 -6.94 9.72 7.95
N SER A 21 -8.03 10.30 8.45
CA SER A 21 -9.39 10.00 7.96
C SER A 21 -9.78 10.75 6.68
N ASP A 22 -9.20 11.93 6.47
CA ASP A 22 -9.45 12.71 5.25
C ASP A 22 -8.63 12.13 4.09
N ILE A 23 -9.30 11.72 3.01
CA ILE A 23 -8.65 11.01 1.90
C ILE A 23 -7.69 11.92 1.13
N ASP A 24 -8.01 13.21 0.99
CA ASP A 24 -7.14 14.16 0.29
C ASP A 24 -5.86 14.42 1.10
N ARG A 25 -5.98 14.58 2.43
CA ARG A 25 -4.83 14.65 3.33
C ARG A 25 -4.04 13.35 3.38
N LYS A 26 -4.72 12.19 3.29
CA LYS A 26 -4.06 10.87 3.18
C LYS A 26 -3.22 10.79 1.90
N GLY A 27 -3.69 11.37 0.81
CA GLY A 27 -2.95 11.49 -0.45
C GLY A 27 -1.61 12.21 -0.31
N LEU A 28 -1.46 13.14 0.65
CA LEU A 28 -0.21 13.87 0.86
C LEU A 28 0.94 12.99 1.36
N PHE A 29 0.67 11.77 1.85
CA PHE A 29 1.72 10.79 2.18
C PHE A 29 2.31 10.12 0.94
N PHE A 30 1.65 10.24 -0.21
CA PHE A 30 2.08 9.66 -1.47
C PHE A 30 2.86 10.68 -2.29
N SER A 31 3.93 10.23 -2.91
CA SER A 31 4.62 10.99 -3.94
C SER A 31 3.67 11.28 -5.09
N LYS A 32 3.82 12.43 -5.77
CA LYS A 32 3.01 12.75 -6.97
C LYS A 32 3.06 11.65 -8.03
N THR A 33 4.20 10.97 -8.14
CA THR A 33 4.42 9.84 -9.05
C THR A 33 4.31 8.49 -8.35
N CYS A 34 3.58 8.41 -7.22
CA CYS A 34 3.40 7.16 -6.51
C CYS A 34 2.68 6.14 -7.42
N LEU A 35 3.28 4.96 -7.51
CA LEU A 35 2.75 3.83 -8.24
C LEU A 35 1.99 2.90 -7.31
N GLN A 36 1.04 2.15 -7.84
CA GLN A 36 0.41 1.05 -7.14
C GLN A 36 0.36 -0.16 -8.06
N ILE A 37 0.83 -1.29 -7.56
CA ILE A 37 0.77 -2.60 -8.20
C ILE A 37 -0.07 -3.49 -7.29
N CYS A 38 -1.15 -4.07 -7.82
CA CYS A 38 -1.85 -5.17 -7.18
C CYS A 38 -1.56 -6.46 -7.93
N ARG A 39 -0.77 -7.34 -7.30
CA ARG A 39 -0.37 -8.64 -7.87
C ARG A 39 -1.52 -9.65 -7.95
N PRO A 40 -2.47 -9.71 -6.98
CA PRO A 40 -3.68 -10.54 -7.10
C PRO A 40 -4.49 -10.26 -8.38
N THR A 41 -5.22 -11.28 -8.86
CA THR A 41 -6.07 -11.19 -10.06
C THR A 41 -7.54 -10.90 -9.69
N PRO A 42 -8.24 -9.98 -10.38
CA PRO A 42 -7.75 -9.10 -11.43
C PRO A 42 -6.70 -8.11 -10.93
N SER A 43 -5.60 -7.99 -11.68
CA SER A 43 -4.58 -6.99 -11.37
C SER A 43 -5.15 -5.61 -11.67
N TYR A 44 -4.94 -4.68 -10.74
CA TYR A 44 -5.17 -3.26 -10.95
C TYR A 44 -3.93 -2.49 -10.58
N ALA A 45 -3.77 -1.33 -11.21
CA ALA A 45 -2.61 -0.48 -11.02
C ALA A 45 -3.01 1.00 -10.98
N ALA A 46 -2.14 1.79 -10.38
CA ALA A 46 -2.14 3.24 -10.49
C ALA A 46 -0.74 3.70 -10.88
N THR A 47 -0.67 4.71 -11.72
CA THR A 47 0.57 5.35 -12.17
C THR A 47 0.78 6.71 -11.52
N THR A 48 -0.21 7.21 -10.76
CA THR A 48 -0.12 8.50 -10.08
C THR A 48 -0.79 8.49 -8.72
N ARG A 49 -0.37 9.42 -7.85
CA ARG A 49 -1.07 9.75 -6.59
C ARG A 49 -2.56 9.97 -6.76
N ASN A 50 -2.95 10.70 -7.81
CA ASN A 50 -4.33 11.10 -8.01
C ASN A 50 -5.22 9.89 -8.30
N GLU A 51 -4.71 8.93 -9.07
CA GLU A 51 -5.40 7.65 -9.32
C GLU A 51 -5.57 6.86 -8.03
N ILE A 52 -4.53 6.72 -7.20
CA ILE A 52 -4.61 6.04 -5.90
C ILE A 52 -5.66 6.73 -4.99
N VAL A 53 -5.59 8.06 -4.87
CA VAL A 53 -6.55 8.85 -4.08
C VAL A 53 -7.97 8.67 -4.61
N GLN A 54 -8.15 8.61 -5.93
CA GLN A 54 -9.45 8.38 -6.55
C GLN A 54 -9.97 6.97 -6.23
N TYR A 55 -9.14 5.93 -6.28
CA TYR A 55 -9.51 4.59 -5.85
C TYR A 55 -9.96 4.55 -4.39
N LEU A 56 -9.27 5.25 -3.49
CA LEU A 56 -9.68 5.36 -2.09
C LEU A 56 -11.06 6.05 -1.94
N LYS A 57 -11.31 7.11 -2.71
CA LYS A 57 -12.61 7.83 -2.73
C LYS A 57 -13.73 6.96 -3.28
N ASP A 58 -13.44 6.20 -4.33
CA ASP A 58 -14.42 5.33 -4.98
C ASP A 58 -14.78 4.17 -4.08
N ALA A 59 -13.79 3.52 -3.46
CA ALA A 59 -14.02 2.49 -2.45
C ALA A 59 -14.87 3.04 -1.28
N GLN A 60 -14.62 4.27 -0.80
CA GLN A 60 -15.39 4.88 0.32
C GLN A 60 -16.87 5.06 -0.05
N LYS A 61 -17.17 5.20 -1.34
CA LYS A 61 -18.51 5.34 -1.89
C LYS A 61 -19.11 4.00 -2.34
N GLY A 62 -18.44 2.87 -2.07
CA GLY A 62 -18.85 1.55 -2.55
C GLY A 62 -18.77 1.39 -4.08
N ARG A 63 -17.90 2.18 -4.74
CA ARG A 63 -17.65 2.09 -6.18
C ARG A 63 -16.31 1.42 -6.38
N VAL A 64 -16.31 0.14 -6.72
CA VAL A 64 -15.06 -0.56 -7.09
C VAL A 64 -15.05 -0.71 -8.61
N PRO A 65 -14.01 -0.22 -9.32
CA PRO A 65 -13.88 -0.46 -10.75
C PRO A 65 -13.58 -1.95 -10.97
N VAL A 66 -14.60 -2.74 -11.27
CA VAL A 66 -14.41 -4.07 -11.87
C VAL A 66 -14.69 -3.89 -13.35
N GLU A 67 -13.63 -3.74 -14.14
CA GLU A 67 -13.76 -3.78 -15.59
C GLU A 67 -14.37 -5.13 -15.98
N SER A 68 -15.59 -5.05 -16.51
CA SER A 68 -16.35 -6.18 -17.00
C SER A 68 -15.77 -6.60 -18.35
N SER A 69 -14.58 -7.20 -18.37
CA SER A 69 -14.12 -7.93 -19.56
C SER A 69 -14.68 -9.36 -19.48
N SER A 70 -15.70 -9.62 -20.30
CA SER A 70 -16.33 -10.92 -20.41
C SER A 70 -15.40 -11.89 -21.16
N SER A 71 -14.90 -12.93 -20.48
CA SER A 71 -14.87 -14.32 -20.98
C SER A 71 -14.27 -15.31 -19.95
N VAL A 72 -15.17 -16.09 -19.31
CA VAL A 72 -15.09 -17.51 -18.84
C VAL A 72 -13.82 -17.98 -18.08
N THR A 73 -13.85 -18.60 -16.89
CA THR A 73 -14.74 -19.64 -16.30
C THR A 73 -14.70 -19.64 -14.77
N ASP A 74 -15.84 -19.93 -14.14
CA ASP A 74 -16.04 -20.54 -12.80
C ASP A 74 -14.94 -20.39 -11.74
N GLU A 75 -14.82 -19.21 -11.12
CA GLU A 75 -14.71 -19.03 -9.65
C GLU A 75 -15.31 -17.66 -9.31
N ASN A 76 -16.15 -17.61 -8.28
CA ASN A 76 -17.10 -16.54 -7.98
C ASN A 76 -16.46 -15.13 -7.91
N PRO A 77 -16.72 -14.20 -8.85
CA PRO A 77 -16.14 -12.85 -8.87
C PRO A 77 -16.73 -11.88 -7.83
N GLU A 78 -17.66 -12.33 -6.98
CA GLU A 78 -18.25 -11.53 -5.90
C GLU A 78 -17.32 -11.37 -4.69
N THR A 79 -16.41 -12.31 -4.42
CA THR A 79 -15.53 -12.26 -3.24
C THR A 79 -14.46 -11.17 -3.30
N LEU A 80 -13.95 -10.82 -4.49
CA LEU A 80 -12.99 -9.72 -4.62
C LEU A 80 -13.65 -8.33 -4.52
N LYS A 81 -14.92 -8.21 -4.94
CA LYS A 81 -15.71 -6.98 -4.80
C LYS A 81 -15.97 -6.65 -3.33
N ASP A 82 -16.42 -7.64 -2.56
CA ASP A 82 -16.62 -7.53 -1.11
C ASP A 82 -15.33 -7.18 -0.35
N THR A 83 -14.18 -7.59 -0.89
CA THR A 83 -12.87 -7.41 -0.26
C THR A 83 -12.36 -5.97 -0.38
N ILE A 84 -12.56 -5.32 -1.54
CA ILE A 84 -12.19 -3.91 -1.75
C ILE A 84 -13.24 -2.97 -1.12
N GLU A 85 -14.52 -3.37 -1.12
CA GLU A 85 -15.61 -2.61 -0.47
C GLU A 85 -15.39 -2.44 1.04
N LYS A 86 -14.83 -3.44 1.72
CA LYS A 86 -14.56 -3.41 3.17
C LYS A 86 -13.35 -2.58 3.59
N GLU A 87 -12.43 -2.25 2.69
CA GLU A 87 -11.26 -1.42 3.05
C GLU A 87 -11.61 0.05 3.23
N ALA A 88 -12.68 0.52 2.58
CA ALA A 88 -13.05 1.93 2.62
C ALA A 88 -14.32 2.24 3.41
N THR A 89 -15.08 1.22 3.77
CA THR A 89 -16.09 1.32 4.84
C THR A 89 -15.47 0.90 6.16
N LYS A 90 -15.39 1.84 7.12
CA LYS A 90 -15.15 1.56 8.54
C LYS A 90 -16.17 0.54 9.07
N THR A 91 -15.93 -0.75 8.88
CA THR A 91 -16.59 -1.78 9.68
C THR A 91 -15.93 -1.84 11.05
N LYS A 92 -16.75 -1.83 12.10
CA LYS A 92 -16.39 -1.73 13.53
C LYS A 92 -15.60 -2.95 14.07
N GLY A 93 -14.56 -3.38 13.38
CA GLY A 93 -13.52 -4.28 13.88
C GLY A 93 -12.31 -3.46 14.36
N LYS A 94 -11.50 -4.04 15.25
CA LYS A 94 -10.15 -3.54 15.51
C LYS A 94 -9.29 -4.01 14.35
N ASP A 95 -8.85 -3.11 13.49
CA ASP A 95 -7.88 -3.45 12.46
C ASP A 95 -6.51 -3.56 13.15
N ALA A 96 -5.67 -4.50 12.73
CA ALA A 96 -4.34 -4.66 13.27
C ALA A 96 -3.35 -4.67 12.11
N TYR A 97 -2.13 -4.24 12.38
CA TYR A 97 -1.06 -4.31 11.39
C TYR A 97 0.31 -4.51 12.03
N THR A 98 1.22 -5.07 11.23
CA THR A 98 2.67 -5.01 11.50
C THR A 98 3.36 -4.10 10.51
N ILE A 99 4.51 -3.57 10.90
CA ILE A 99 5.41 -2.87 9.98
C ILE A 99 6.87 -3.14 10.34
N ARG A 100 7.65 -3.54 9.34
CA ARG A 100 9.10 -3.74 9.48
C ARG A 100 9.84 -3.42 8.19
N PRO A 101 11.15 -3.15 8.23
CA PRO A 101 11.96 -3.07 7.02
C PRO A 101 11.89 -4.36 6.19
N LEU A 102 12.04 -4.23 4.87
CA LEU A 102 12.26 -5.39 4.01
C LEU A 102 13.59 -6.08 4.34
N LYS A 103 13.57 -7.41 4.31
CA LYS A 103 14.78 -8.24 4.31
C LYS A 103 15.48 -8.09 2.96
N PRO A 104 16.79 -8.32 2.86
CA PRO A 104 17.50 -8.28 1.58
C PRO A 104 16.89 -9.18 0.49
N SER A 105 16.33 -10.33 0.87
CA SER A 105 15.65 -11.26 -0.04
C SER A 105 14.28 -10.80 -0.52
N GLU A 106 13.70 -9.78 0.12
CA GLU A 106 12.37 -9.25 -0.22
C GLU A 106 12.45 -8.00 -1.11
N PHE A 107 13.66 -7.51 -1.39
CA PHE A 107 13.90 -6.40 -2.31
C PHE A 107 13.71 -6.90 -3.75
N GLU A 108 12.46 -7.13 -4.15
CA GLU A 108 12.06 -7.61 -5.46
C GLU A 108 10.73 -7.00 -5.89
N PHE A 109 10.57 -6.72 -7.18
CA PHE A 109 9.34 -6.13 -7.75
C PHE A 109 8.47 -7.19 -8.46
N GLY A 110 8.69 -8.47 -8.14
CA GLY A 110 7.92 -9.59 -8.66
C GLY A 110 8.29 -9.95 -10.09
N LYS A 111 7.26 -10.23 -10.89
CA LYS A 111 7.38 -10.75 -12.26
C LYS A 111 6.93 -9.70 -13.28
N PRO A 112 7.32 -9.81 -14.56
CA PRO A 112 6.92 -8.86 -15.60
C PRO A 112 5.41 -8.63 -15.71
N GLU A 113 4.59 -9.66 -15.49
CA GLU A 113 3.12 -9.53 -15.47
C GLU A 113 2.58 -8.61 -14.37
N HIS A 114 3.30 -8.46 -13.25
CA HIS A 114 2.90 -7.56 -12.16
C HIS A 114 3.25 -6.10 -12.45
N THR A 115 4.34 -5.84 -13.16
CA THR A 115 4.83 -4.48 -13.41
C THR A 115 4.33 -3.91 -14.74
N ALA A 116 3.93 -4.77 -15.69
CA ALA A 116 3.38 -4.34 -16.98
C ALA A 116 2.20 -3.35 -16.85
N PRO A 117 1.25 -3.48 -15.91
CA PRO A 117 0.15 -2.52 -15.74
C PRO A 117 0.58 -1.10 -15.35
N VAL A 118 1.75 -0.92 -14.72
CA VAL A 118 2.31 0.42 -14.43
C VAL A 118 3.23 0.92 -15.54
N GLY A 119 3.36 0.17 -16.64
CA GLY A 119 4.15 0.56 -17.81
C GLY A 119 5.67 0.50 -17.61
N LEU A 120 6.14 -0.23 -16.60
CA LEU A 120 7.56 -0.39 -16.30
C LEU A 120 7.94 -1.88 -16.26
N THR A 121 9.17 -2.17 -16.65
CA THR A 121 9.78 -3.48 -16.44
C THR A 121 10.29 -3.61 -15.00
N VAL A 122 10.48 -4.86 -14.55
CA VAL A 122 11.10 -5.14 -13.24
C VAL A 122 12.47 -4.47 -13.13
N GLY A 123 13.30 -4.54 -14.18
CA GLY A 123 14.63 -3.93 -14.18
C GLY A 123 14.61 -2.40 -14.09
N GLU A 124 13.64 -1.74 -14.72
CA GLU A 124 13.46 -0.29 -14.60
C GLU A 124 13.04 0.12 -13.18
N LEU A 125 12.15 -0.65 -12.53
CA LEU A 125 11.78 -0.42 -11.12
C LEU A 125 12.95 -0.61 -10.18
N GLU A 126 13.77 -1.64 -10.39
CA GLU A 126 15.01 -1.82 -9.62
C GLU A 126 15.99 -0.67 -9.80
N GLU A 127 16.15 -0.18 -11.03
CA GLU A 127 17.00 0.96 -11.32
C GLU A 127 16.47 2.24 -10.66
N LEU A 128 15.16 2.49 -10.75
CA LEU A 128 14.47 3.58 -10.06
C LEU A 128 14.71 3.52 -8.55
N ALA A 129 14.47 2.37 -7.93
CA ALA A 129 14.63 2.17 -6.50
C ALA A 129 16.08 2.39 -6.03
N ARG A 130 17.08 1.94 -6.81
CA ARG A 130 18.49 2.20 -6.53
C ARG A 130 18.87 3.67 -6.70
N ARG A 131 18.43 4.30 -7.80
CA ARG A 131 18.77 5.68 -8.15
C ARG A 131 18.18 6.68 -7.17
N GLU A 132 16.98 6.42 -6.67
CA GLU A 132 16.25 7.29 -5.76
C GLU A 132 16.34 6.83 -4.30
N GLU A 133 17.19 5.85 -4.00
CA GLU A 133 17.49 5.37 -2.66
C GLU A 133 16.23 4.96 -1.87
N TRP A 134 15.36 4.16 -2.50
CA TRP A 134 14.11 3.75 -1.88
C TRP A 134 14.33 2.86 -0.65
N ILE A 135 13.48 3.07 0.35
CA ILE A 135 13.40 2.26 1.55
C ILE A 135 12.11 1.45 1.52
N GLY A 136 12.23 0.12 1.53
CA GLY A 136 11.09 -0.78 1.54
C GLY A 136 10.66 -1.15 2.96
N MET A 137 9.34 -1.18 3.18
CA MET A 137 8.71 -1.64 4.41
C MET A 137 7.69 -2.74 4.09
N ARG A 138 7.77 -3.87 4.80
CA ARG A 138 6.71 -4.89 4.79
C ARG A 138 5.63 -4.49 5.79
N VAL A 139 4.38 -4.55 5.33
CA VAL A 139 3.20 -4.37 6.17
C VAL A 139 2.23 -5.51 5.90
N ASP A 140 1.80 -6.17 6.98
CA ASP A 140 0.66 -7.06 6.94
C ASP A 140 -0.48 -6.38 7.70
N LEU A 141 -1.69 -6.33 7.12
CA LEU A 141 -2.89 -5.75 7.71
C LEU A 141 -3.99 -6.79 7.80
N TRP A 142 -4.71 -6.85 8.92
CA TRP A 142 -5.85 -7.75 9.08
C TRP A 142 -6.90 -7.22 10.07
N GLN A 143 -8.09 -7.80 10.03
CA GLN A 143 -9.15 -7.50 11.01
C GLN A 143 -9.16 -8.55 12.12
N GLU A 144 -9.13 -8.14 13.40
CA GLU A 144 -9.11 -9.08 14.53
C GLU A 144 -10.48 -9.72 14.83
N ARG A 145 -11.60 -9.06 14.48
CA ARG A 145 -12.94 -9.45 14.97
C ARG A 145 -13.96 -9.65 13.85
N GLY A 146 -14.13 -10.90 13.45
CA GLY A 146 -15.22 -11.41 12.59
C GLY A 146 -14.97 -12.87 12.23
N GLN A 147 -16.01 -13.71 12.24
CA GLN A 147 -15.96 -15.14 11.83
C GLN A 147 -15.16 -15.35 10.54
N ASP A 148 -14.35 -16.41 10.49
CA ASP A 148 -13.81 -17.23 9.37
C ASP A 148 -13.45 -16.59 8.00
N ASN A 149 -13.57 -15.28 7.83
CA ASN A 149 -13.43 -14.54 6.56
C ASN A 149 -12.79 -13.15 6.79
N SER A 150 -11.91 -13.01 7.78
CA SER A 150 -11.14 -11.76 7.96
C SER A 150 -10.13 -11.61 6.83
N LEU A 151 -10.11 -10.42 6.23
CA LEU A 151 -9.18 -10.06 5.18
C LEU A 151 -7.79 -9.89 5.76
N LEU A 152 -6.80 -10.44 5.07
CA LEU A 152 -5.37 -10.21 5.24
C LEU A 152 -4.83 -9.57 3.97
N VAL A 153 -4.11 -8.48 4.15
CA VAL A 153 -3.45 -7.74 3.08
C VAL A 153 -1.96 -7.71 3.37
N LYS A 154 -1.14 -8.13 2.41
CA LYS A 154 0.32 -8.06 2.53
C LYS A 154 0.84 -7.09 1.49
N VAL A 155 1.51 -6.04 1.94
CA VAL A 155 1.95 -4.93 1.09
C VAL A 155 3.43 -4.65 1.35
N GLN A 156 4.18 -4.40 0.29
CA GLN A 156 5.46 -3.72 0.39
C GLN A 156 5.24 -2.23 0.04
N TYR A 157 5.42 -1.38 1.05
CA TYR A 157 5.41 0.07 0.85
C TYR A 157 6.84 0.56 0.66
N TRP A 158 7.09 1.21 -0.47
CA TRP A 158 8.37 1.81 -0.79
C TRP A 158 8.31 3.30 -0.53
N TRP A 159 9.38 3.83 0.08
CA TRP A 159 9.48 5.21 0.50
C TRP A 159 10.71 5.84 -0.12
N ARG A 160 10.61 7.10 -0.54
CA ARG A 160 11.75 7.90 -0.95
C ARG A 160 11.73 9.26 -0.28
N ARG A 161 12.90 9.86 -0.13
CA ARG A 161 13.02 11.26 0.27
C ARG A 161 12.97 12.11 -0.99
N GLU A 162 12.06 13.08 -1.03
CA GLU A 162 11.89 13.93 -2.19
C GLU A 162 11.59 15.38 -1.79
N LYS A 163 11.69 16.29 -2.76
CA LYS A 163 11.33 17.69 -2.56
C LYS A 163 9.81 17.82 -2.49
N VAL A 164 9.31 18.45 -1.43
CA VAL A 164 7.88 18.62 -1.15
C VAL A 164 7.49 20.10 -1.27
N PRO A 165 6.42 20.42 -2.02
CA PRO A 165 5.84 21.77 -2.06
C PRO A 165 5.50 22.30 -0.65
N GLU A 166 5.63 23.60 -0.43
CA GLU A 166 5.41 24.22 0.88
C GLU A 166 4.00 23.96 1.44
N ASP A 167 3.00 23.89 0.57
CA ASP A 167 1.60 23.60 0.90
C ASP A 167 1.31 22.10 1.16
N GLU A 168 2.26 21.21 0.89
CA GLU A 168 2.15 19.75 1.08
C GLU A 168 3.09 19.21 2.18
N GLN A 169 3.82 20.09 2.89
CA GLN A 169 4.77 19.71 3.95
C GLN A 169 4.07 19.34 5.26
N PHE A 170 4.60 18.33 5.93
CA PHE A 170 4.18 17.97 7.30
C PHE A 170 5.00 18.72 8.35
N GLU A 171 4.42 18.88 9.54
CA GLU A 171 5.14 19.45 10.69
C GLU A 171 6.38 18.60 11.00
N GLY A 172 7.55 19.25 11.05
CA GLY A 172 8.84 18.59 11.26
C GLY A 172 9.62 18.25 9.99
N GLU A 173 9.07 18.50 8.80
CA GLU A 173 9.85 18.47 7.56
C GLU A 173 10.65 19.77 7.41
N SER A 174 11.97 19.64 7.33
CA SER A 174 12.89 20.77 7.14
C SER A 174 13.46 20.79 5.73
N ASP A 175 13.92 21.96 5.30
CA ASP A 175 14.67 22.17 4.06
C ASP A 175 13.89 21.86 2.76
N GLY A 176 12.57 21.73 2.86
CA GLY A 176 11.69 21.43 1.73
C GLY A 176 11.76 19.99 1.23
N PHE A 177 12.27 19.06 2.05
CA PHE A 177 12.31 17.64 1.74
C PHE A 177 11.50 16.82 2.74
N GLY A 178 10.78 15.83 2.23
CA GLY A 178 9.94 14.93 3.01
C GLY A 178 10.04 13.49 2.54
N TRP A 179 9.65 12.56 3.41
CA TRP A 179 9.54 11.14 3.06
C TRP A 179 8.13 10.85 2.56
N ARG A 180 8.03 10.24 1.37
CA ARG A 180 6.75 9.92 0.74
C ARG A 180 6.75 8.49 0.24
N GLN A 181 5.58 7.85 0.27
CA GLN A 181 5.37 6.55 -0.36
C GLN A 181 5.46 6.74 -1.88
N CYS A 182 6.29 5.94 -2.56
CA CYS A 182 6.52 6.03 -4.00
C CYS A 182 6.05 4.79 -4.77
N LEU A 183 5.88 3.65 -4.10
CA LEU A 183 5.25 2.46 -4.66
C LEU A 183 4.51 1.70 -3.57
N HIS A 184 3.26 1.32 -3.86
CA HIS A 184 2.48 0.35 -3.10
C HIS A 184 2.45 -0.95 -3.88
N ASP A 185 3.14 -1.99 -3.40
CA ASP A 185 3.16 -3.30 -4.03
C ASP A 185 2.32 -4.28 -3.19
N ILE A 186 1.06 -4.44 -3.56
CA ILE A 186 0.09 -5.30 -2.88
C ILE A 186 0.33 -6.73 -3.36
N MET A 187 0.93 -7.51 -2.48
CA MET A 187 1.41 -8.87 -2.74
C MET A 187 0.31 -9.92 -2.57
N TYR A 188 -0.60 -9.67 -1.64
CA TYR A 188 -1.64 -10.60 -1.24
C TYR A 188 -2.86 -9.84 -0.77
N LEU A 189 -4.03 -10.33 -1.18
CA LEU A 189 -5.34 -9.88 -0.77
C LEU A 189 -6.22 -11.12 -0.67
N GLY A 190 -6.61 -11.52 0.53
CA GLY A 190 -7.38 -12.75 0.73
C GLY A 190 -7.66 -13.04 2.20
N PRO A 191 -8.22 -14.22 2.54
CA PRO A 191 -8.45 -14.58 3.94
C PRO A 191 -7.13 -14.67 4.71
N LYS A 192 -7.22 -14.55 6.05
CA LYS A 192 -6.09 -14.84 6.94
C LYS A 192 -5.53 -16.24 6.65
N ASP A 193 -4.21 -16.32 6.55
CA ASP A 193 -3.48 -17.56 6.24
C ASP A 193 -2.69 -18.10 7.45
N GLY A 194 -2.83 -17.46 8.62
CA GLY A 194 -2.15 -17.84 9.86
C GLY A 194 -0.76 -17.24 10.02
N THR A 195 -0.26 -16.50 9.03
CA THR A 195 1.06 -15.85 9.07
C THR A 195 0.98 -14.37 9.47
N GLU A 196 -0.21 -13.87 9.79
CA GLU A 196 -0.38 -12.50 10.24
C GLU A 196 0.46 -12.22 11.49
N GLY A 197 1.23 -11.14 11.45
CA GLY A 197 2.00 -10.69 12.62
C GLY A 197 3.24 -11.52 12.98
N GLU A 198 3.53 -12.62 12.29
CA GLU A 198 4.66 -13.51 12.61
C GLU A 198 6.02 -12.80 12.58
N GLU A 199 6.17 -11.78 11.75
CA GLU A 199 7.48 -11.19 11.45
C GLU A 199 7.64 -9.72 11.89
N GLY A 200 6.67 -9.13 12.59
CA GLY A 200 6.72 -7.72 12.97
C GLY A 200 6.15 -7.43 14.35
N LEU A 201 6.44 -6.23 14.87
CA LEU A 201 5.80 -5.77 16.10
C LEU A 201 4.34 -5.45 15.78
N GLU A 202 3.44 -6.24 16.37
CA GLU A 202 2.01 -6.08 16.25
C GLU A 202 1.57 -4.73 16.84
N VAL A 203 0.92 -3.91 16.01
CA VAL A 203 0.22 -2.70 16.41
C VAL A 203 -1.26 -3.03 16.38
N ARG A 204 -1.89 -3.07 17.56
CA ARG A 204 -3.33 -3.31 17.72
C ARG A 204 -4.07 -1.97 17.79
N GLU A 205 -5.10 -1.80 16.96
CA GLU A 205 -6.06 -0.68 17.06
C GLU A 205 -7.16 -0.98 18.10
#